data_AF-A0A957I5I5-F1
#
_entry.id   AF-A0A957I5I5-F1
#
_cell.length_a   1.000
_cell.length_b   1.000
_cell.length_c   1.000
_cell.angle_alpha   90.00
_cell.angle_beta   90.00
_cell.angle_gamma   90.00
#
_symmetry.space_group_name_H-M   'P 1'
#
loop_
_entity.id
_entity.type
_entity.pdbx_description
1 polymer ?
#
loop_
_entity_poly.entity_id
_entity_poly.type
_entity_poly.pdbx_seq_one_letter_code
_entity_poly.pdbx_strand_id
1 'polypeptide(L)'
;FDAGADGFGVGEGCGVVVLKRWSDAVAAGDHVLALIRGSAINEDGRSNGLTAPNGLSQQAVIRQALENAGISPTQISYVEAHGSGTPLGDPIEIESIQAALCQSRPPERPLLVGTVKTNLGHLTTAAGMAGLIKTVLSLQHQAIPPHLHLRQPNPYITWNEHQFQVPTQLTPWKPINGRRLAGVSSFGWAGTNAHVVLEEAPTPQATPADPHSRTPFLLPLSARTETALAHATGNLATYLQTHPNAPLSDIAYTLQVGRAAFDFRRIVVCHSAQEAITGLENPTARNVLSSVVSSHSRPITFMFPGLGDQ
;
A
#
# COMPACT_ATOMS: atom_id res chain seq x y z
N PHE A 1 -1.01 16.71 -16.88
CA PHE A 1 -2.16 16.82 -17.80
C PHE A 1 -2.67 18.26 -17.98
N ASP A 2 -2.00 19.26 -17.41
CA ASP A 2 -2.35 20.67 -17.55
C ASP A 2 -1.83 21.24 -18.87
N ALA A 3 -2.42 22.33 -19.36
CA ALA A 3 -1.93 23.06 -20.53
C ALA A 3 -0.51 23.63 -20.34
N GLY A 4 -0.14 23.96 -19.10
CA GLY A 4 1.19 24.43 -18.72
C GLY A 4 2.22 23.33 -18.45
N ALA A 5 1.95 22.07 -18.81
CA ALA A 5 2.90 20.98 -18.69
C ALA A 5 4.17 21.27 -19.52
N ASP A 6 5.33 21.37 -18.86
CA ASP A 6 6.60 21.83 -19.45
C ASP A 6 7.78 20.86 -19.22
N GLY A 7 7.52 19.70 -18.63
CA GLY A 7 8.53 18.72 -18.24
C GLY A 7 8.22 18.09 -16.89
N PHE A 8 9.18 17.32 -16.35
CA PHE A 8 9.05 16.69 -15.04
C PHE A 8 10.02 17.31 -14.03
N GLY A 9 9.56 17.55 -12.82
CA GLY A 9 10.42 17.78 -11.66
C GLY A 9 11.00 16.46 -11.16
N VAL A 10 12.31 16.39 -10.93
CA VAL A 10 12.96 15.19 -10.38
C VAL A 10 12.67 15.07 -8.90
N GLY A 11 12.35 13.86 -8.45
CA GLY A 11 12.27 13.52 -7.03
C GLY A 11 13.11 12.30 -6.69
N GLU A 12 13.27 12.03 -5.40
CA GLU A 12 14.00 10.89 -4.86
C GLU A 12 13.10 10.05 -3.97
N GLY A 13 13.28 8.73 -3.99
CA GLY A 13 12.50 7.84 -3.14
C GLY A 13 12.92 6.39 -3.22
N CYS A 14 12.48 5.63 -2.23
CA CYS A 14 12.63 4.19 -2.14
C CYS A 14 11.31 3.60 -1.67
N GLY A 15 10.87 2.52 -2.31
CA GLY A 15 9.64 1.82 -1.97
C GLY A 15 9.85 0.32 -2.10
N VAL A 16 9.29 -0.44 -1.17
CA VAL A 16 9.38 -1.90 -1.16
C VAL A 16 8.01 -2.46 -0.88
N VAL A 17 7.65 -3.52 -1.61
CA VAL A 17 6.47 -4.34 -1.33
C VAL A 17 6.91 -5.78 -1.16
N VAL A 18 6.21 -6.51 -0.30
CA VAL A 18 6.40 -7.95 -0.11
C VAL A 18 5.28 -8.66 -0.86
N LEU A 19 5.66 -9.53 -1.79
CA LEU A 19 4.71 -10.28 -2.60
C LEU A 19 4.70 -11.74 -2.18
N LYS A 20 3.51 -12.32 -2.18
CA LYS A 20 3.27 -13.74 -1.96
C LYS A 20 2.14 -14.18 -2.88
N ARG A 21 2.15 -15.44 -3.30
CA ARG A 21 0.98 -16.00 -4.03
C ARG A 21 -0.24 -15.93 -3.13
N TRP A 22 -1.39 -15.63 -3.71
CA TRP A 22 -2.66 -15.53 -2.98
C TRP A 22 -2.94 -16.77 -2.11
N SER A 23 -2.78 -17.97 -2.66
CA SER A 23 -2.97 -19.24 -1.94
C SER A 23 -2.12 -19.32 -0.67
N ASP A 24 -0.87 -18.88 -0.76
CA ASP A 24 0.09 -19.01 0.33
C ASP A 24 -0.11 -17.90 1.37
N ALA A 25 -0.59 -16.72 0.94
CA ALA A 25 -0.97 -15.63 1.83
C ALA A 25 -2.18 -16.02 2.68
N VAL A 26 -3.22 -16.57 2.05
CA VAL A 26 -4.41 -17.09 2.74
C VAL A 26 -4.02 -18.23 3.69
N ALA A 27 -3.23 -19.20 3.22
CA ALA A 27 -2.82 -20.33 4.05
C ALA A 27 -2.00 -19.93 5.28
N ALA A 28 -1.24 -18.83 5.20
CA ALA A 28 -0.48 -18.29 6.33
C ALA A 28 -1.27 -17.28 7.19
N GLY A 29 -2.48 -16.91 6.79
CA GLY A 29 -3.25 -15.85 7.46
C GLY A 29 -2.60 -14.46 7.33
N ASP A 30 -1.88 -14.20 6.24
CA ASP A 30 -1.23 -12.91 6.01
C ASP A 30 -2.26 -11.79 5.81
N HIS A 31 -1.96 -10.59 6.32
CA HIS A 31 -2.75 -9.40 6.04
C HIS A 31 -2.50 -8.90 4.62
N VAL A 32 -3.44 -9.16 3.71
CA VAL A 32 -3.33 -8.81 2.29
C VAL A 32 -3.83 -7.39 2.04
N LEU A 33 -2.97 -6.52 1.51
CA LEU A 33 -3.29 -5.11 1.23
C LEU A 33 -3.99 -4.91 -0.13
N ALA A 34 -3.60 -5.69 -1.14
CA ALA A 34 -4.16 -5.66 -2.48
C ALA A 34 -3.75 -6.93 -3.24
N LEU A 35 -4.37 -7.17 -4.40
CA LEU A 35 -4.00 -8.26 -5.30
C LEU A 35 -3.40 -7.69 -6.58
N ILE A 36 -2.27 -8.26 -7.02
CA ILE A 36 -1.78 -8.06 -8.40
C ILE A 36 -2.47 -9.12 -9.26
N ARG A 37 -3.36 -8.69 -10.14
CA ARG A 37 -4.17 -9.58 -10.98
C ARG A 37 -3.46 -9.98 -12.26
N GLY A 38 -2.67 -9.08 -12.82
CA GLY A 38 -1.87 -9.30 -14.01
C GLY A 38 -0.95 -8.13 -14.26
N SER A 39 0.07 -8.36 -15.07
CA SER A 39 1.00 -7.33 -15.53
C SER A 39 1.51 -7.67 -16.92
N ALA A 40 2.03 -6.66 -17.61
CA ALA A 40 2.71 -6.83 -18.88
C ALA A 40 3.84 -5.82 -19.01
N ILE A 41 4.83 -6.18 -19.82
CA ILE A 41 5.89 -5.30 -20.29
C ILE A 41 6.01 -5.41 -21.80
N ASN A 42 6.35 -4.31 -22.48
CA ASN A 42 6.69 -4.32 -23.90
C ASN A 42 7.69 -3.19 -24.24
N GLU A 43 7.89 -2.94 -25.52
CA GLU A 43 8.80 -1.92 -26.05
C GLU A 43 8.13 -1.03 -27.09
N ASP A 44 8.56 0.23 -27.14
CA ASP A 44 8.12 1.23 -28.12
C ASP A 44 8.61 0.91 -29.54
N GLY A 45 9.72 0.16 -29.65
CA GLY A 45 10.30 -0.26 -30.91
C GLY A 45 10.72 0.94 -31.78
N ARG A 46 10.33 0.95 -33.05
CA ARG A 46 10.64 2.05 -33.97
C ARG A 46 9.62 3.18 -33.80
N SER A 47 9.94 4.14 -32.94
CA SER A 47 9.15 5.37 -32.70
C SER A 47 9.75 6.60 -33.41
N ASN A 48 9.17 7.79 -33.20
CA ASN A 48 9.60 9.07 -33.79
C ASN A 48 10.92 9.63 -33.19
N GLY A 49 11.67 8.80 -32.48
CA GLY A 49 12.94 9.14 -31.82
C GLY A 49 13.13 8.24 -30.61
N LEU A 50 14.38 7.97 -30.22
CA LEU A 50 14.70 7.03 -29.15
C LEU A 50 13.94 7.30 -27.84
N THR A 51 13.69 8.57 -27.54
CA THR A 51 13.02 9.02 -26.32
C THR A 51 11.56 9.42 -26.53
N ALA A 52 11.02 9.27 -27.74
CA ALA A 52 9.65 9.63 -28.06
C ALA A 52 8.71 8.45 -27.73
N PRO A 53 7.68 8.66 -26.90
CA PRO A 53 6.78 7.58 -26.51
C PRO A 53 5.95 7.08 -27.70
N ASN A 54 5.54 5.81 -27.66
CA ASN A 54 4.68 5.20 -28.69
C ASN A 54 3.29 4.84 -28.14
N GLY A 55 2.25 5.57 -28.54
CA GLY A 55 0.89 5.35 -28.06
C GLY A 55 0.32 3.96 -28.41
N LEU A 56 0.67 3.38 -29.56
CA LEU A 56 0.23 2.02 -29.92
C LEU A 56 0.87 0.98 -28.99
N SER A 57 2.14 1.15 -28.63
CA SER A 57 2.82 0.29 -27.66
C SER A 57 2.21 0.43 -26.25
N GLN A 58 1.85 1.64 -25.83
CA GLN A 58 1.15 1.87 -24.55
C GLN A 58 -0.24 1.22 -24.53
N GLN A 59 -1.01 1.32 -25.61
CA GLN A 59 -2.29 0.61 -25.73
C GLN A 59 -2.09 -0.91 -25.65
N ALA A 60 -1.08 -1.44 -26.33
CA ALA A 60 -0.80 -2.87 -26.35
C ALA A 60 -0.41 -3.41 -24.97
N VAL A 61 0.45 -2.71 -24.22
CA VAL A 61 0.85 -3.16 -22.87
C VAL A 61 -0.33 -3.12 -21.89
N ILE A 62 -1.22 -2.12 -21.99
CA ILE A 62 -2.42 -2.04 -21.16
C ILE A 62 -3.35 -3.22 -21.47
N ARG A 63 -3.62 -3.49 -22.76
CA ARG A 63 -4.48 -4.63 -23.17
C ARG A 63 -3.88 -5.97 -22.74
N GLN A 64 -2.58 -6.17 -22.93
CA GLN A 64 -1.92 -7.41 -22.53
C GLN A 64 -1.97 -7.64 -21.02
N ALA A 65 -1.80 -6.60 -20.21
CA ALA A 65 -1.91 -6.71 -18.76
C ALA A 65 -3.34 -7.07 -18.32
N LEU A 66 -4.36 -6.56 -19.00
CA LEU A 66 -5.77 -6.93 -18.77
C LEU A 66 -6.07 -8.36 -19.17
N GLU A 67 -5.57 -8.81 -20.32
CA GLU A 67 -5.67 -10.20 -20.77
C GLU A 67 -5.02 -11.14 -19.76
N ASN A 68 -3.80 -10.83 -19.32
CA ASN A 68 -3.10 -11.60 -18.29
C ASN A 68 -3.86 -11.62 -16.95
N ALA A 69 -4.63 -10.57 -16.66
CA ALA A 69 -5.47 -10.47 -15.46
C ALA A 69 -6.84 -11.15 -15.58
N GLY A 70 -7.28 -11.47 -16.81
CA GLY A 70 -8.64 -11.89 -17.12
C GLY A 70 -9.70 -10.83 -16.76
N ILE A 71 -9.38 -9.55 -16.99
CA ILE A 71 -10.23 -8.40 -16.60
C ILE A 71 -10.68 -7.64 -17.84
N SER A 72 -11.97 -7.30 -17.90
CA SER A 72 -12.51 -6.44 -18.95
C SER A 72 -12.09 -4.98 -18.73
N PRO A 73 -11.77 -4.21 -19.79
CA PRO A 73 -11.40 -2.80 -19.67
C PRO A 73 -12.39 -1.94 -18.88
N THR A 74 -13.69 -2.21 -19.01
CA THR A 74 -14.77 -1.45 -18.33
C THR A 74 -14.87 -1.70 -16.82
N GLN A 75 -14.14 -2.70 -16.32
CA GLN A 75 -14.01 -2.98 -14.88
C GLN A 75 -12.93 -2.14 -14.22
N ILE A 76 -11.93 -1.65 -14.97
CA ILE A 76 -10.94 -0.71 -14.47
C ILE A 76 -11.63 0.62 -14.19
N SER A 77 -11.48 1.11 -12.96
CA SER A 77 -12.13 2.34 -12.48
C SER A 77 -11.15 3.47 -12.21
N TYR A 78 -9.86 3.14 -12.08
CA TYR A 78 -8.79 4.11 -11.86
C TYR A 78 -7.53 3.73 -12.65
N VAL A 79 -6.80 4.72 -13.15
CA VAL A 79 -5.44 4.55 -13.64
C VAL A 79 -4.52 5.53 -12.92
N GLU A 80 -3.52 4.97 -12.25
CA GLU A 80 -2.31 5.68 -11.88
C GLU A 80 -1.39 5.71 -13.10
N ALA A 81 -1.44 6.82 -13.83
CA ALA A 81 -0.70 7.04 -15.05
C ALA A 81 0.81 7.21 -14.79
N HIS A 82 1.61 7.04 -15.84
CA HIS A 82 2.98 7.52 -15.85
C HIS A 82 2.98 9.04 -15.63
N GLY A 83 2.25 9.82 -16.42
CA GLY A 83 1.90 11.23 -16.19
C GLY A 83 3.10 12.09 -15.81
N SER A 84 4.10 12.17 -16.69
CA SER A 84 5.34 12.89 -16.43
C SER A 84 5.20 14.41 -16.52
N GLY A 85 4.10 14.94 -17.06
CA GLY A 85 3.94 16.38 -17.23
C GLY A 85 4.69 16.91 -18.45
N THR A 86 4.96 16.07 -19.44
CA THR A 86 5.65 16.49 -20.67
C THR A 86 4.62 16.92 -21.73
N PRO A 87 4.90 17.98 -22.53
CA PRO A 87 3.96 18.45 -23.55
C PRO A 87 3.55 17.37 -24.57
N LEU A 88 4.48 16.48 -24.90
CA LEU A 88 4.26 15.39 -25.87
C LEU A 88 3.71 14.12 -25.23
N GLY A 89 4.22 13.72 -24.06
CA GLY A 89 3.90 12.45 -23.44
C GLY A 89 2.49 12.42 -22.83
N ASP A 90 2.06 13.51 -22.19
CA ASP A 90 0.75 13.58 -21.54
C ASP A 90 -0.42 13.34 -22.54
N PRO A 91 -0.47 13.99 -23.73
CA PRO A 91 -1.47 13.67 -24.74
C PRO A 91 -1.45 12.22 -25.21
N ILE A 92 -0.26 11.70 -25.56
CA ILE A 92 -0.09 10.34 -26.06
C ILE A 92 -0.57 9.30 -25.05
N GLU A 93 -0.24 9.50 -23.77
CA GLU A 93 -0.66 8.59 -22.71
C GLU A 93 -2.18 8.60 -22.49
N ILE A 94 -2.80 9.78 -22.44
CA ILE A 94 -4.24 9.88 -22.21
C ILE A 94 -5.02 9.31 -23.40
N GLU A 95 -4.59 9.57 -24.64
CA GLU A 95 -5.17 8.94 -25.84
C GLU A 95 -5.04 7.41 -25.80
N SER A 96 -3.90 6.90 -25.37
CA SER A 96 -3.65 5.46 -25.25
C SER A 96 -4.53 4.82 -24.17
N ILE A 97 -4.69 5.47 -23.02
CA ILE A 97 -5.61 5.06 -21.96
C ILE A 97 -7.05 5.05 -22.47
N GLN A 98 -7.49 6.10 -23.15
CA GLN A 98 -8.85 6.18 -23.70
C GLN A 98 -9.11 5.06 -24.71
N ALA A 99 -8.18 4.83 -25.64
CA ALA A 99 -8.28 3.78 -26.65
C ALA A 99 -8.27 2.36 -26.06
N ALA A 100 -7.62 2.14 -24.91
CA ALA A 100 -7.57 0.84 -24.26
C ALA A 100 -8.72 0.59 -23.26
N LEU A 101 -9.19 1.64 -22.55
CA LEU A 101 -10.03 1.49 -21.35
C LEU A 101 -11.39 2.19 -21.39
N CYS A 102 -11.61 3.13 -22.32
CA CYS A 102 -12.81 3.95 -22.33
C CYS A 102 -13.85 3.54 -23.39
N GLN A 103 -13.52 2.58 -24.26
CA GLN A 103 -14.47 2.04 -25.23
C GLN A 103 -15.65 1.37 -24.53
N SER A 104 -16.88 1.70 -24.96
CA SER A 104 -18.13 1.14 -24.44
C SER A 104 -18.34 1.31 -22.92
N ARG A 105 -17.75 2.36 -22.33
CA ARG A 105 -17.92 2.70 -20.92
C ARG A 105 -19.24 3.46 -20.71
N PRO A 106 -20.03 3.15 -19.67
CA PRO A 106 -21.22 3.93 -19.31
C PRO A 106 -20.84 5.37 -18.92
N PRO A 107 -21.56 6.40 -19.40
CA PRO A 107 -21.29 7.81 -19.10
C PRO A 107 -21.28 8.15 -17.60
N GLU A 108 -22.00 7.39 -16.78
CA GLU A 108 -22.13 7.58 -15.33
C GLU A 108 -20.92 7.03 -14.56
N ARG A 109 -20.02 6.30 -15.24
CA ARG A 109 -18.86 5.63 -14.65
C ARG A 109 -17.58 5.91 -15.46
N PRO A 110 -17.19 7.18 -15.60
CA PRO A 110 -15.95 7.54 -16.29
C PRO A 110 -14.74 6.90 -15.60
N LEU A 111 -13.69 6.66 -16.37
CA LEU A 111 -12.41 6.22 -15.84
C LEU A 111 -11.76 7.38 -15.06
N LEU A 112 -11.32 7.14 -13.83
CA LEU A 112 -10.56 8.14 -13.10
C LEU A 112 -9.07 7.99 -13.43
N VAL A 113 -8.37 9.10 -13.68
CA VAL A 113 -6.95 9.09 -14.03
C VAL A 113 -6.18 10.08 -13.17
N GLY A 114 -5.06 9.65 -12.58
CA GLY A 114 -4.18 10.53 -11.82
C GLY A 114 -2.73 10.07 -11.89
N THR A 115 -1.84 10.79 -11.21
CA THR A 115 -0.44 10.40 -11.03
C THR A 115 0.07 10.95 -9.71
N VAL A 116 0.93 10.21 -9.02
CA VAL A 116 1.60 10.61 -7.77
C VAL A 116 2.67 11.68 -8.04
N LYS A 117 3.10 11.81 -9.29
CA LYS A 117 4.19 12.72 -9.67
C LYS A 117 3.82 14.18 -9.44
N THR A 118 2.53 14.53 -9.38
CA THR A 118 2.08 15.87 -9.00
C THR A 118 2.36 16.22 -7.54
N ASN A 119 2.67 15.22 -6.69
CA ASN A 119 2.93 15.41 -5.26
C ASN A 119 4.41 15.23 -4.90
N LEU A 120 5.07 14.25 -5.54
CA LEU A 120 6.43 13.82 -5.17
C LEU A 120 7.47 14.05 -6.27
N GLY A 121 7.06 14.59 -7.43
CA GLY A 121 7.89 14.62 -8.62
C GLY A 121 8.12 13.23 -9.24
N HIS A 122 8.96 13.18 -10.27
CA HIS A 122 9.34 11.94 -10.92
C HIS A 122 10.49 11.27 -10.17
N LEU A 123 10.18 10.22 -9.41
CA LEU A 123 11.15 9.45 -8.61
C LEU A 123 12.08 8.52 -9.42
N THR A 124 12.30 8.83 -10.70
CA THR A 124 13.05 8.01 -11.66
C THR A 124 12.74 6.50 -11.55
N THR A 125 13.71 5.69 -11.11
CA THR A 125 13.63 4.24 -10.95
C THR A 125 12.56 3.80 -9.94
N ALA A 126 12.24 4.63 -8.94
CA ALA A 126 11.22 4.34 -7.94
C ALA A 126 9.80 4.83 -8.35
N ALA A 127 9.64 5.46 -9.51
CA ALA A 127 8.37 6.10 -9.89
C ALA A 127 7.21 5.11 -10.00
N GLY A 128 7.42 3.94 -10.61
CA GLY A 128 6.40 2.89 -10.69
C GLY A 128 5.99 2.35 -9.32
N MET A 129 6.96 2.20 -8.41
CA MET A 129 6.70 1.73 -7.04
C MET A 129 5.90 2.74 -6.22
N ALA A 130 6.18 4.05 -6.35
CA ALA A 130 5.37 5.07 -5.70
C ALA A 130 3.92 5.10 -6.21
N GLY A 131 3.72 4.94 -7.52
CA GLY A 131 2.39 4.80 -8.11
C GLY A 131 1.65 3.56 -7.61
N LEU A 132 2.35 2.42 -7.51
CA LEU A 132 1.80 1.18 -6.94
C LEU A 132 1.39 1.38 -5.48
N ILE A 133 2.25 1.94 -4.63
CA ILE A 133 1.97 2.20 -3.21
C ILE A 133 0.77 3.15 -3.05
N LYS A 134 0.73 4.26 -3.81
CA LYS A 134 -0.41 5.18 -3.81
C LYS A 134 -1.71 4.44 -4.17
N THR A 135 -1.67 3.59 -5.19
CA THR A 135 -2.86 2.87 -5.65
C THR A 135 -3.33 1.85 -4.61
N VAL A 136 -2.41 1.12 -3.97
CA VAL A 136 -2.73 0.22 -2.85
C VAL A 136 -3.35 0.99 -1.67
N LEU A 137 -2.77 2.12 -1.28
CA LEU A 137 -3.34 2.98 -0.23
C LEU A 137 -4.74 3.50 -0.63
N SER A 138 -4.93 3.87 -1.90
CA SER A 138 -6.23 4.34 -2.40
C SER A 138 -7.30 3.23 -2.36
N LEU A 139 -6.91 1.97 -2.61
CA LEU A 139 -7.79 0.80 -2.44
C LEU A 139 -8.14 0.59 -0.96
N GLN A 140 -7.14 0.58 -0.07
CA GLN A 140 -7.33 0.39 1.38
C GLN A 140 -8.22 1.47 2.01
N HIS A 141 -8.03 2.73 1.60
CA HIS A 141 -8.83 3.86 2.08
C HIS A 141 -10.10 4.10 1.27
N GLN A 142 -10.34 3.29 0.23
CA GLN A 142 -11.52 3.39 -0.65
C GLN A 142 -11.74 4.82 -1.19
N ALA A 143 -10.66 5.55 -1.46
CA ALA A 143 -10.70 6.94 -1.88
C ALA A 143 -9.50 7.25 -2.79
N ILE A 144 -9.73 8.08 -3.80
CA ILE A 144 -8.69 8.52 -4.74
C ILE A 144 -8.27 9.94 -4.33
N PRO A 145 -6.97 10.16 -4.00
CA PRO A 145 -6.47 11.47 -3.60
C PRO A 145 -6.44 12.44 -4.79
N PRO A 146 -6.46 13.76 -4.52
CA PRO A 146 -6.46 14.78 -5.57
C PRO A 146 -5.17 14.76 -6.41
N HIS A 147 -5.34 14.85 -7.73
CA HIS A 147 -4.29 15.19 -8.70
C HIS A 147 -4.04 16.69 -8.63
N LEU A 148 -2.79 17.09 -8.39
CA LEU A 148 -2.44 18.51 -8.21
C LEU A 148 -2.15 19.18 -9.56
N HIS A 149 -2.12 20.51 -9.55
CA HIS A 149 -1.68 21.36 -10.66
C HIS A 149 -2.51 21.35 -11.96
N LEU A 150 -3.63 20.62 -12.02
CA LEU A 150 -4.59 20.74 -13.13
C LEU A 150 -5.48 21.98 -12.93
N ARG A 151 -5.10 23.09 -13.56
CA ARG A 151 -5.80 24.39 -13.57
C ARG A 151 -6.50 24.63 -14.91
N GLN A 152 -5.83 24.34 -16.02
CA GLN A 152 -6.34 24.46 -17.37
C GLN A 152 -6.11 23.12 -18.10
N PRO A 153 -7.17 22.45 -18.59
CA PRO A 153 -7.03 21.21 -19.34
C PRO A 153 -6.10 21.38 -20.55
N ASN A 154 -5.16 20.45 -20.75
CA ASN A 154 -4.25 20.50 -21.89
C ASN A 154 -5.05 20.41 -23.22
N PRO A 155 -4.92 21.40 -24.14
CA PRO A 155 -5.73 21.47 -25.36
C PRO A 155 -5.39 20.37 -26.39
N TYR A 156 -4.25 19.69 -26.24
CA TYR A 156 -3.87 18.57 -27.09
C TYR A 156 -4.47 17.23 -26.64
N ILE A 157 -5.15 17.20 -25.48
CA ILE A 157 -5.92 16.04 -25.05
C ILE A 157 -7.36 16.22 -25.54
N THR A 158 -7.91 15.19 -26.18
CA THR A 158 -9.35 15.14 -26.46
C THR A 158 -10.11 14.81 -25.18
N TRP A 159 -10.66 15.83 -24.52
CA TRP A 159 -11.40 15.68 -23.27
C TRP A 159 -12.83 15.23 -23.50
N ASN A 160 -13.24 14.19 -22.77
CA ASN A 160 -14.63 13.75 -22.67
C ASN A 160 -14.89 13.27 -21.25
N GLU A 161 -15.59 14.10 -20.45
CA GLU A 161 -15.85 13.84 -19.03
C GLU A 161 -16.72 12.60 -18.77
N HIS A 162 -17.42 12.10 -19.80
CA HIS A 162 -18.16 10.85 -19.74
C HIS A 162 -17.29 9.62 -19.94
N GLN A 163 -16.09 9.79 -20.52
CA GLN A 163 -15.14 8.70 -20.74
C GLN A 163 -14.08 8.64 -19.64
N PHE A 164 -13.52 9.78 -19.25
CA PHE A 164 -12.55 9.85 -18.17
C PHE A 164 -12.58 11.20 -17.43
N GLN A 165 -12.08 11.21 -16.19
CA GLN A 165 -11.95 12.40 -15.36
C GLN A 165 -10.64 12.38 -14.58
N VAL A 166 -10.10 13.56 -14.29
CA VAL A 166 -8.92 13.73 -13.41
C VAL A 166 -9.40 14.33 -12.08
N PRO A 167 -9.40 13.56 -10.97
CA PRO A 167 -9.95 14.03 -9.71
C PRO A 167 -9.03 15.08 -9.09
N THR A 168 -9.53 16.32 -8.94
CA THR A 168 -8.81 17.44 -8.29
C THR A 168 -9.18 17.62 -6.81
N GLN A 169 -10.07 16.76 -6.30
CA GLN A 169 -10.48 16.67 -4.91
C GLN A 169 -10.45 15.21 -4.44
N LEU A 170 -10.39 14.99 -3.11
CA LEU A 170 -10.48 13.65 -2.55
C LEU A 170 -11.83 13.03 -2.95
N THR A 171 -11.78 11.95 -3.73
CA THR A 171 -12.96 11.36 -4.36
C THR A 171 -13.23 9.98 -3.78
N PRO A 172 -14.41 9.71 -3.19
CA PRO A 172 -14.77 8.37 -2.76
C PRO A 172 -14.73 7.38 -3.93
N TRP A 173 -14.00 6.29 -3.75
CA TRP A 173 -13.84 5.29 -4.79
C TRP A 173 -14.96 4.26 -4.68
N LYS A 174 -15.94 4.34 -5.58
CA LYS A 174 -17.08 3.40 -5.59
C LYS A 174 -16.69 2.09 -6.30
N PRO A 175 -17.05 0.92 -5.75
CA PRO A 175 -16.78 -0.36 -6.40
C PRO A 175 -17.67 -0.56 -7.64
N ILE A 176 -17.15 -1.32 -8.60
CA ILE A 176 -17.87 -1.80 -9.79
C ILE A 176 -18.09 -3.29 -9.60
N ASN A 177 -19.36 -3.73 -9.57
CA ASN A 177 -19.73 -5.12 -9.31
C ASN A 177 -19.04 -5.69 -8.05
N GLY A 178 -18.99 -4.87 -6.99
CA GLY A 178 -18.39 -5.23 -5.70
C GLY A 178 -16.85 -5.20 -5.64
N ARG A 179 -16.16 -4.71 -6.69
CA ARG A 179 -14.70 -4.71 -6.76
C ARG A 179 -14.16 -3.35 -7.17
N ARG A 180 -13.01 -2.95 -6.62
CA ARG A 180 -12.22 -1.80 -7.11
C ARG A 180 -10.99 -2.33 -7.83
N LEU A 181 -10.85 -1.94 -9.09
CA LEU A 181 -9.76 -2.35 -9.97
C LEU A 181 -9.08 -1.11 -10.54
N ALA A 182 -7.75 -1.15 -10.58
CA ALA A 182 -6.93 -0.08 -11.11
C ALA A 182 -5.78 -0.57 -11.97
N GLY A 183 -5.38 0.28 -12.92
CA GLY A 183 -4.13 0.13 -13.66
C GLY A 183 -3.05 1.04 -13.08
N VAL A 184 -1.80 0.59 -13.12
CA VAL A 184 -0.61 1.42 -12.83
C VAL A 184 0.33 1.35 -14.03
N SER A 185 0.61 2.49 -14.65
CA SER A 185 1.47 2.61 -15.83
C SER A 185 2.83 3.20 -15.49
N SER A 186 3.89 2.68 -16.10
CA SER A 186 5.21 3.31 -16.08
C SER A 186 5.91 3.10 -17.42
N PHE A 187 6.27 4.19 -18.07
CA PHE A 187 6.89 4.19 -19.39
C PHE A 187 8.33 4.71 -19.29
N GLY A 188 9.29 3.85 -19.61
CA GLY A 188 10.70 4.16 -19.52
C GLY A 188 11.15 5.02 -20.69
N TRP A 189 12.05 5.96 -20.44
CA TRP A 189 12.58 6.86 -21.47
C TRP A 189 13.29 6.15 -22.63
N ALA A 190 13.73 4.89 -22.42
CA ALA A 190 14.37 4.05 -23.44
C ALA A 190 13.37 3.24 -24.29
N GLY A 191 12.07 3.35 -24.02
CA GLY A 191 10.99 2.65 -24.75
C GLY A 191 10.34 1.49 -23.99
N THR A 192 10.94 1.01 -22.89
CA THR A 192 10.35 -0.11 -22.12
C THR A 192 9.13 0.35 -21.36
N ASN A 193 7.98 -0.25 -21.64
CA ASN A 193 6.73 0.05 -20.96
C ASN A 193 6.35 -1.06 -19.98
N ALA A 194 5.70 -0.68 -18.89
CA ALA A 194 5.09 -1.62 -17.95
C ALA A 194 3.68 -1.16 -17.56
N HIS A 195 2.77 -2.13 -17.41
CA HIS A 195 1.45 -1.91 -16.84
C HIS A 195 1.10 -3.02 -15.86
N VAL A 196 0.52 -2.66 -14.70
CA VAL A 196 0.10 -3.59 -13.65
C VAL A 196 -1.38 -3.36 -13.33
N VAL A 197 -2.14 -4.44 -13.22
CA VAL A 197 -3.55 -4.43 -12.81
C VAL A 197 -3.65 -4.83 -11.34
N LEU A 198 -4.19 -3.92 -10.52
CA LEU A 198 -4.42 -4.10 -9.08
C LEU A 198 -5.90 -4.27 -8.79
N GLU A 199 -6.19 -5.04 -7.76
CA GLU A 199 -7.52 -5.22 -7.19
C GLU A 199 -7.50 -5.02 -5.68
N GLU A 200 -8.59 -4.46 -5.15
CA GLU A 200 -8.87 -4.46 -3.71
C GLU A 200 -8.77 -5.86 -3.10
N ALA A 201 -8.10 -5.96 -1.95
CA ALA A 201 -8.08 -7.21 -1.20
C ALA A 201 -9.50 -7.54 -0.69
N PRO A 202 -9.90 -8.83 -0.63
CA PRO A 202 -11.16 -9.22 -0.01
C PRO A 202 -11.24 -8.66 1.41
N THR A 203 -12.40 -8.10 1.78
CA THR A 203 -12.61 -7.61 3.15
C THR A 203 -12.40 -8.77 4.12
N PRO A 204 -11.45 -8.67 5.08
CA PRO A 204 -11.30 -9.67 6.11
C PRO A 204 -12.65 -9.79 6.82
N GLN A 205 -13.21 -11.01 6.90
CA GLN A 205 -14.35 -11.23 7.76
C GLN A 205 -13.88 -10.94 9.18
N ALA A 206 -14.50 -9.95 9.83
CA ALA A 206 -14.20 -9.66 11.22
C ALA A 206 -14.49 -10.93 12.03
N THR A 207 -13.44 -11.59 12.50
CA THR A 207 -13.60 -12.67 13.46
C THR A 207 -14.21 -12.03 14.70
N PRO A 208 -15.39 -12.49 15.17
CA PRO A 208 -15.96 -11.98 16.40
C PRO A 208 -14.90 -12.05 17.49
N ALA A 209 -14.76 -10.98 18.28
CA ALA A 209 -13.86 -10.99 19.43
C ALA A 209 -14.18 -12.23 20.27
N ASP A 210 -13.19 -13.09 20.47
CA ASP A 210 -13.40 -14.31 21.23
C ASP A 210 -13.82 -13.91 22.66
N PRO A 211 -15.05 -14.24 23.10
CA PRO A 211 -15.50 -13.96 24.46
C PRO A 211 -14.63 -14.67 25.52
N HIS A 212 -13.80 -15.63 25.12
CA HIS A 212 -12.81 -16.31 25.94
C HIS A 212 -11.38 -15.78 25.77
N SER A 213 -11.19 -14.57 25.20
CA SER A 213 -9.85 -13.99 25.08
C SER A 213 -9.15 -14.00 26.45
N ARG A 214 -8.07 -14.78 26.53
CA ARG A 214 -7.37 -15.04 27.79
C ARG A 214 -6.57 -13.82 28.20
N THR A 215 -7.03 -13.11 29.22
CA THR A 215 -6.25 -12.09 29.93
C THR A 215 -5.40 -12.73 31.05
N PRO A 216 -4.25 -12.16 31.43
CA PRO A 216 -3.64 -10.94 30.89
C PRO A 216 -2.98 -11.14 29.52
N PHE A 217 -2.86 -10.06 28.77
CA PHE A 217 -2.05 -9.99 27.56
C PHE A 217 -0.59 -9.68 27.88
N LEU A 218 0.31 -10.25 27.09
CA LEU A 218 1.75 -10.01 27.14
C LEU A 218 2.17 -9.26 25.88
N LEU A 219 2.67 -8.03 26.03
CA LEU A 219 3.17 -7.19 24.95
C LEU A 219 4.70 -7.19 24.96
N PRO A 220 5.38 -8.12 24.25
CA PRO A 220 6.82 -8.13 24.15
C PRO A 220 7.31 -7.07 23.17
N LEU A 221 8.35 -6.35 23.58
CA LEU A 221 9.12 -5.44 22.75
C LEU A 221 10.58 -5.87 22.84
N SER A 222 11.30 -5.79 21.72
CA SER A 222 12.74 -5.97 21.74
C SER A 222 13.45 -5.12 20.71
N ALA A 223 14.70 -4.77 20.99
CA ALA A 223 15.55 -4.03 20.08
C ALA A 223 17.03 -4.39 20.29
N ARG A 224 17.89 -3.93 19.37
CA ARG A 224 19.34 -4.14 19.45
C ARG A 224 20.06 -3.16 20.37
N THR A 225 19.37 -2.11 20.80
CA THR A 225 19.90 -1.09 21.73
C THR A 225 18.79 -0.65 22.69
N GLU A 226 19.19 -0.11 23.84
CA GLU A 226 18.26 0.47 24.80
C GLU A 226 17.49 1.66 24.21
N THR A 227 18.15 2.53 23.45
CA THR A 227 17.52 3.67 22.79
C THR A 227 16.44 3.23 21.80
N ALA A 228 16.73 2.23 20.97
CA ALA A 228 15.75 1.70 20.02
C ALA A 228 14.56 1.02 20.73
N LEU A 229 14.80 0.37 21.88
CA LEU A 229 13.73 -0.19 22.71
C LEU A 229 12.83 0.92 23.28
N ALA A 230 13.42 2.02 23.74
CA ALA A 230 12.66 3.18 24.23
C ALA A 230 11.79 3.79 23.12
N HIS A 231 12.34 3.96 21.91
CA HIS A 231 11.56 4.42 20.76
C HIS A 231 10.43 3.45 20.39
N ALA A 232 10.70 2.13 20.33
CA ALA A 232 9.67 1.14 20.06
C ALA A 232 8.55 1.15 21.11
N THR A 233 8.90 1.37 22.38
CA THR A 233 7.95 1.52 23.48
C THR A 233 7.05 2.75 23.28
N GLY A 234 7.65 3.91 23.02
CA GLY A 234 6.90 5.14 22.77
C GLY A 234 6.00 5.03 21.53
N ASN A 235 6.48 4.41 20.45
CA ASN A 235 5.68 4.19 19.25
C ASN A 235 4.45 3.31 19.52
N LEU A 236 4.60 2.25 20.32
CA LEU A 236 3.46 1.40 20.69
C LEU A 236 2.46 2.15 21.58
N ALA A 237 2.93 2.96 22.53
CA ALA A 237 2.06 3.80 23.36
C ALA A 237 1.23 4.76 22.50
N THR A 238 1.89 5.50 21.61
CA THR A 238 1.22 6.42 20.65
C THR A 238 0.23 5.68 19.75
N TYR A 239 0.59 4.47 19.28
CA TYR A 239 -0.31 3.67 18.46
C TYR A 239 -1.59 3.30 19.23
N LEU A 240 -1.47 2.81 20.47
CA LEU A 240 -2.62 2.45 21.29
C LEU A 240 -3.51 3.65 21.64
N GLN A 241 -2.90 4.83 21.85
CA GLN A 241 -3.63 6.08 22.09
C GLN A 241 -4.43 6.54 20.87
N THR A 242 -3.85 6.40 19.67
CA THR A 242 -4.47 6.83 18.41
C THR A 242 -5.45 5.81 17.84
N HIS A 243 -5.40 4.56 18.30
CA HIS A 243 -6.25 3.46 17.86
C HIS A 243 -6.91 2.74 19.06
N PRO A 244 -7.80 3.41 19.81
CA PRO A 244 -8.37 2.87 21.06
C PRO A 244 -9.21 1.59 20.86
N ASN A 245 -9.69 1.36 19.64
CA ASN A 245 -10.49 0.19 19.28
C ASN A 245 -9.64 -0.98 18.73
N ALA A 246 -8.31 -0.84 18.69
CA ALA A 246 -7.45 -1.92 18.20
C ALA A 246 -7.46 -3.10 19.19
N PRO A 247 -7.73 -4.33 18.71
CA PRO A 247 -7.79 -5.51 19.59
C PRO A 247 -6.41 -5.84 20.17
N LEU A 248 -6.29 -5.81 21.50
CA LEU A 248 -5.03 -6.11 22.19
C LEU A 248 -4.53 -7.54 21.92
N SER A 249 -5.43 -8.50 21.68
CA SER A 249 -5.08 -9.87 21.29
C SER A 249 -4.22 -9.90 20.04
N ASP A 250 -4.60 -9.12 19.02
CA ASP A 250 -3.94 -9.13 17.72
C ASP A 250 -2.62 -8.37 17.78
N ILE A 251 -2.56 -7.31 18.58
CA ILE A 251 -1.32 -6.58 18.89
C ILE A 251 -0.35 -7.52 19.62
N ALA A 252 -0.80 -8.21 20.66
CA ALA A 252 0.02 -9.16 21.41
C ALA A 252 0.54 -10.28 20.50
N TYR A 253 -0.33 -10.91 19.71
CA TYR A 253 0.04 -11.94 18.74
C TYR A 253 1.09 -11.41 17.74
N THR A 254 0.84 -10.25 17.13
CA THR A 254 1.74 -9.63 16.16
C THR A 254 3.12 -9.34 16.75
N LEU A 255 3.18 -8.89 18.00
CA LEU A 255 4.43 -8.64 18.72
C LEU A 255 5.17 -9.94 19.07
N GLN A 256 4.44 -11.02 19.36
CA GLN A 256 4.99 -12.32 19.77
C GLN A 256 5.56 -13.12 18.59
N VAL A 257 4.84 -13.18 17.46
CA VAL A 257 5.23 -14.03 16.32
C VAL A 257 5.71 -13.24 15.11
N GLY A 258 5.32 -11.97 15.01
CA GLY A 258 5.60 -11.12 13.84
C GLY A 258 6.80 -10.19 14.00
N ARG A 259 7.59 -10.32 15.09
CA ARG A 259 8.78 -9.51 15.35
C ARG A 259 9.96 -10.39 15.75
N ALA A 260 11.14 -10.02 15.27
CA ALA A 260 12.38 -10.65 15.71
C ALA A 260 12.63 -10.35 17.19
N ALA A 261 13.13 -11.35 17.92
CA ALA A 261 13.57 -11.18 19.31
C ALA A 261 15.04 -10.75 19.36
N PHE A 262 15.31 -9.63 20.02
CA PHE A 262 16.65 -9.08 20.25
C PHE A 262 17.02 -9.05 21.74
N ASP A 263 18.23 -8.59 22.07
CA ASP A 263 18.81 -8.68 23.41
C ASP A 263 18.17 -7.72 24.41
N PHE A 264 17.86 -6.48 24.01
CA PHE A 264 17.19 -5.51 24.88
C PHE A 264 15.69 -5.77 24.81
N ARG A 265 15.09 -6.23 25.91
CA ARG A 265 13.69 -6.67 25.95
C ARG A 265 12.89 -5.91 26.99
N ARG A 266 11.62 -5.67 26.67
CA ARG A 266 10.59 -5.18 27.57
C ARG A 266 9.32 -5.99 27.39
N ILE A 267 8.66 -6.35 28.48
CA ILE A 267 7.35 -7.00 28.45
C ILE A 267 6.41 -6.16 29.31
N VAL A 268 5.26 -5.80 28.75
CA VAL A 268 4.15 -5.19 29.50
C VAL A 268 3.05 -6.23 29.65
N VAL A 269 2.63 -6.47 30.90
CA VAL A 269 1.48 -7.30 31.23
C VAL A 269 0.28 -6.39 31.43
N CYS A 270 -0.82 -6.66 30.72
CA CYS A 270 -2.00 -5.78 30.77
C CYS A 270 -3.31 -6.53 30.52
N HIS A 271 -4.40 -6.01 31.08
CA HIS A 271 -5.77 -6.50 30.87
C HIS A 271 -6.59 -5.55 29.97
N SER A 272 -6.08 -4.34 29.75
CA SER A 272 -6.75 -3.30 28.96
C SER A 272 -5.74 -2.42 28.23
N ALA A 273 -6.20 -1.73 27.19
CA ALA A 273 -5.36 -0.80 26.43
C ALA A 273 -4.83 0.34 27.32
N GLN A 274 -5.64 0.80 28.29
CA GLN A 274 -5.24 1.83 29.23
C GLN A 274 -4.10 1.36 30.14
N GLU A 275 -4.19 0.15 30.70
CA GLU A 275 -3.13 -0.44 31.51
C GLU A 275 -1.84 -0.66 30.68
N ALA A 276 -1.99 -1.04 29.41
CA ALA A 276 -0.87 -1.17 28.49
C ALA A 276 -0.17 0.18 28.27
N ILE A 277 -0.93 1.25 27.96
CA ILE A 277 -0.40 2.60 27.76
C ILE A 277 0.34 3.07 29.01
N THR A 278 -0.27 2.95 30.19
CA THR A 278 0.36 3.36 31.46
C THR A 278 1.66 2.59 31.74
N GLY A 279 1.71 1.29 31.43
CA GLY A 279 2.95 0.51 31.55
C GLY A 279 4.02 0.91 30.54
N LEU A 280 3.64 1.22 29.30
CA LEU A 280 4.58 1.68 28.27
C LEU A 280 5.15 3.07 28.59
N GLU A 281 4.36 3.96 29.18
CA GLU A 281 4.78 5.30 29.60
C GLU A 281 5.58 5.30 30.92
N ASN A 282 5.41 4.27 31.75
CA ASN A 282 6.16 4.10 33.01
C ASN A 282 6.92 2.77 33.05
N PRO A 283 8.14 2.70 32.49
CA PRO A 283 8.92 1.46 32.40
C PRO A 283 9.34 0.80 33.72
N THR A 284 9.14 1.48 34.86
CA THR A 284 9.45 0.94 36.21
C THR A 284 8.20 0.42 36.94
N ALA A 285 7.02 0.47 36.30
CA ALA A 285 5.78 -0.06 36.86
C ALA A 285 5.86 -1.57 37.11
N ARG A 286 5.12 -2.07 38.11
CA ARG A 286 5.16 -3.48 38.52
C ARG A 286 4.76 -4.47 37.43
N ASN A 287 3.92 -4.04 36.49
CA ASN A 287 3.47 -4.84 35.35
C ASN A 287 4.42 -4.76 34.14
N VAL A 288 5.60 -4.13 34.31
CA VAL A 288 6.61 -3.98 33.27
C VAL A 288 7.89 -4.68 33.71
N LEU A 289 8.40 -5.56 32.84
CA LEU A 289 9.69 -6.20 33.02
C LEU A 289 10.62 -5.77 31.89
N SER A 290 11.78 -5.19 32.24
CA SER A 290 12.84 -4.87 31.27
C SER A 290 14.10 -5.65 31.61
N SER A 291 14.80 -6.16 30.60
CA SER A 291 16.03 -6.93 30.78
C SER A 291 16.90 -6.91 29.52
N VAL A 292 18.20 -7.14 29.71
CA VAL A 292 19.14 -7.40 28.61
C VAL A 292 19.50 -8.88 28.66
N VAL A 293 19.15 -9.61 27.61
CA VAL A 293 19.39 -11.04 27.50
C VAL A 293 20.80 -11.28 26.96
N SER A 294 21.65 -11.92 27.76
CA SER A 294 23.03 -12.28 27.38
C SER A 294 23.16 -13.68 26.78
N SER A 295 22.16 -14.55 26.94
CA SER A 295 22.13 -15.90 26.37
C SER A 295 20.71 -16.33 26.01
N HIS A 296 20.55 -16.83 24.78
CA HIS A 296 19.27 -17.30 24.24
C HIS A 296 18.94 -18.75 24.61
N SER A 297 19.93 -19.52 25.09
CA SER A 297 19.75 -20.91 25.53
C SER A 297 20.10 -21.03 27.01
N ARG A 298 19.09 -21.00 27.88
CA ARG A 298 19.25 -21.25 29.32
C ARG A 298 18.58 -22.57 29.65
N PRO A 299 19.25 -23.52 30.33
CA PRO A 299 18.60 -24.74 30.79
C PRO A 299 17.49 -24.38 31.77
N ILE A 300 16.33 -25.01 31.62
CA ILE A 300 15.17 -24.80 32.47
C ILE A 300 15.02 -26.01 33.38
N THR A 301 14.95 -25.78 34.69
CA THR A 301 14.70 -26.81 35.70
C THR A 301 13.38 -26.49 36.41
N PHE A 302 12.44 -27.43 36.41
CA PHE A 302 11.20 -27.32 37.19
C PHE A 302 11.41 -27.99 38.54
N MET A 303 11.19 -27.25 39.62
CA MET A 303 11.29 -27.75 40.99
C MET A 303 9.89 -27.95 41.56
N PHE A 304 9.63 -29.14 42.13
CA PHE A 304 8.35 -29.49 42.77
C PHE A 304 8.60 -29.66 44.27
N PRO A 305 8.47 -28.59 45.07
CA PRO A 305 8.70 -28.66 46.51
C PRO A 305 7.65 -29.52 47.23
N GLY A 306 8.01 -30.03 48.42
CA GLY A 306 7.15 -30.86 49.27
C GLY A 306 6.17 -30.02 50.12
N LEU A 307 5.77 -30.53 51.29
CA LEU A 307 4.86 -29.82 52.21
C LEU A 307 5.43 -28.46 52.66
N GLY A 308 4.63 -27.38 52.54
CA GLY A 308 4.95 -26.05 53.08
C GLY A 308 4.42 -24.85 52.28
N ASP A 309 4.06 -25.05 51.01
CA ASP A 309 3.67 -23.98 50.06
C ASP A 309 2.15 -23.92 49.77
N GLN A 310 1.33 -24.44 50.68
CA GLN A 310 -0.13 -24.54 50.57
C GLN A 310 -0.85 -23.61 51.55
#